data_AF-A0A7M1VQX6-F1
#
_entry.id   AF-A0A7M1VQX6-F1
#
_cell.length_a   1.000
_cell.length_b   1.000
_cell.length_c   1.000
_cell.angle_alpha   90.00
_cell.angle_beta   90.00
_cell.angle_gamma   90.00
#
_symmetry.space_group_name_H-M   'P 1'
#
loop_
_entity.id
_entity.type
_entity.pdbx_description
1 polymer ?
#
loop_
_entity_poly.entity_id
_entity_poly.type
_entity_poly.pdbx_seq_one_letter_code
_entity_poly.pdbx_strand_id
1 'polypeptide(L)'
;MYQQYISNKKQKGMTLIESLVAAVILFMVIGLAATVFQHSALLQTRVLKQIEKQDIVDFTMRNVRFALEQGQVQGQFPFYGAIVQWSAKAVEELPYITHFDSDEGVNKKGAGKVVQYQVLASVDSIKNWELSYEEVVWLK
;
A
#
# COMPACT_ATOMS: atom_id res chain seq x y z
N MET A 1 52.21 45.01 -61.36
CA MET A 1 50.86 45.19 -60.78
C MET A 1 50.57 43.92 -59.98
N TYR A 2 50.79 43.93 -58.67
CA TYR A 2 50.71 42.72 -57.82
C TYR A 2 49.27 42.45 -57.40
N GLN A 3 48.72 41.29 -57.79
CA GLN A 3 47.45 40.77 -57.26
C GLN A 3 47.67 40.26 -55.84
N GLN A 4 47.02 40.88 -54.86
CA GLN A 4 46.94 40.37 -53.49
C GLN A 4 45.96 39.18 -53.44
N TYR A 5 46.47 38.02 -53.05
CA TYR A 5 45.66 36.83 -52.80
C TYR A 5 45.16 36.88 -51.35
N ILE A 6 43.88 37.22 -51.14
CA ILE A 6 43.25 37.17 -49.81
C ILE A 6 42.92 35.71 -49.49
N SER A 7 43.80 35.05 -48.75
CA SER A 7 43.55 33.71 -48.20
C SER A 7 42.55 33.80 -47.04
N ASN A 8 41.26 33.67 -47.34
CA ASN A 8 40.21 33.44 -46.34
C ASN A 8 40.27 31.97 -45.84
N LYS A 9 41.13 31.71 -44.85
CA LYS A 9 41.03 30.47 -44.06
C LYS A 9 39.82 30.58 -43.14
N LYS A 10 38.66 30.08 -43.59
CA LYS A 10 37.56 29.73 -42.68
C LYS A 10 38.08 28.67 -41.73
N GLN A 11 38.27 29.00 -40.45
CA GLN A 11 38.52 28.00 -39.41
C GLN A 11 37.30 27.07 -39.33
N LYS A 12 37.37 25.92 -40.01
CA LYS A 12 36.44 24.80 -39.87
C LYS A 12 36.83 23.94 -38.66
N GLY A 13 37.05 24.57 -37.51
CA GLY A 13 37.30 23.88 -36.25
C GLY A 13 36.18 24.23 -35.28
N MET A 14 35.46 23.22 -34.79
CA MET A 14 34.54 23.39 -33.66
C MET A 14 35.30 24.08 -32.52
N THR A 15 34.74 25.14 -31.96
CA THR A 15 35.45 25.88 -30.91
C THR A 15 35.55 24.99 -29.66
N LEU A 16 36.67 25.12 -28.94
CA LEU A 16 36.92 24.30 -27.74
C LEU A 16 35.80 24.46 -26.70
N ILE A 17 35.23 25.67 -26.61
CA ILE A 17 34.07 26.00 -25.78
C ILE A 17 32.82 25.23 -26.19
N GLU A 18 32.49 25.14 -27.49
CA GLU A 18 31.32 24.39 -27.96
C GLU A 18 31.41 22.90 -27.63
N SER A 19 32.60 22.31 -27.79
CA SER A 19 32.81 20.89 -27.45
C SER A 19 32.68 20.63 -25.94
N LEU A 20 33.14 21.57 -25.12
CA LEU A 20 33.04 21.50 -23.66
C LEU A 20 31.58 21.66 -23.20
N VAL A 21 30.85 22.62 -23.76
CA VAL A 21 29.43 22.82 -23.46
C VAL A 21 28.61 21.59 -23.86
N ALA A 22 28.88 21.02 -25.04
CA ALA A 22 28.20 19.80 -25.49
C ALA A 22 28.46 18.61 -24.55
N ALA A 23 29.71 18.42 -24.10
CA ALA A 23 30.06 17.36 -23.15
C ALA A 23 29.38 17.54 -21.79
N VAL A 24 29.32 18.78 -21.28
CA VAL A 24 28.65 19.11 -20.01
C VAL A 24 27.14 18.86 -20.09
N ILE A 25 26.49 19.28 -21.18
CA ILE A 25 25.05 19.01 -21.42
C ILE A 25 24.81 17.50 -21.51
N LEU A 26 25.63 16.78 -22.28
CA LEU A 26 25.50 15.33 -22.42
C LEU A 26 25.66 14.63 -21.07
N PHE A 27 26.64 15.04 -20.26
CA PHE A 27 26.86 14.48 -18.94
C PHE A 27 25.67 14.74 -18.01
N MET A 28 25.10 15.95 -18.01
CA MET A 28 23.88 16.26 -17.27
C MET A 28 22.70 15.40 -17.71
N VAL A 29 22.49 15.24 -19.01
CA VAL A 29 21.40 14.41 -19.55
C VAL A 29 21.55 12.95 -19.15
N ILE A 30 22.76 12.39 -19.24
CA ILE A 30 23.04 11.01 -18.80
C ILE A 30 22.81 10.88 -17.28
N GLY A 31 23.26 11.86 -16.49
CA GLY A 31 23.03 11.89 -15.05
C GLY A 31 21.54 11.93 -14.68
N LEU A 32 20.75 12.75 -15.39
CA LEU A 32 19.30 12.80 -15.21
C LEU A 32 18.63 11.48 -15.61
N ALA A 33 19.01 10.88 -16.74
CA ALA A 33 18.46 9.59 -17.16
C ALA A 33 18.76 8.48 -16.13
N ALA A 34 20.00 8.44 -15.60
CA ALA A 34 20.39 7.48 -14.58
C ALA A 34 19.60 7.66 -13.28
N THR A 35 19.40 8.90 -12.83
CA THR A 35 18.64 9.17 -11.60
C THR A 35 17.16 8.85 -11.75
N VAL A 36 16.53 9.17 -12.90
CA VAL A 36 15.14 8.77 -13.18
C VAL A 36 14.98 7.26 -13.17
N PHE A 37 15.92 6.52 -13.77
CA PHE A 37 15.88 5.06 -13.78
C PHE A 37 16.00 4.48 -12.36
N GLN A 38 16.98 4.95 -11.58
CA GLN A 38 17.15 4.53 -10.18
C GLN A 38 15.91 4.84 -9.35
N HIS A 39 15.34 6.03 -9.51
CA HIS A 39 14.14 6.44 -8.78
C HIS A 39 12.94 5.57 -9.16
N SER A 40 12.74 5.28 -10.44
CA SER A 40 11.68 4.38 -10.92
C SER A 40 11.81 2.98 -10.32
N ALA A 41 13.01 2.40 -10.31
CA ALA A 41 13.26 1.09 -9.70
C ALA A 41 12.98 1.08 -8.18
N LEU A 42 13.38 2.14 -7.48
CA LEU A 42 13.08 2.31 -6.05
C LEU A 42 11.57 2.42 -5.79
N LEU A 43 10.85 3.17 -6.62
CA LEU A 43 9.39 3.30 -6.52
C LEU A 43 8.70 1.97 -6.75
N GLN A 44 9.08 1.23 -7.80
CA GLN A 44 8.52 -0.10 -8.08
C GLN A 44 8.69 -1.04 -6.88
N THR A 45 9.88 -1.04 -6.27
CA THR A 45 10.15 -1.85 -5.08
C THR A 45 9.28 -1.45 -3.88
N ARG A 46 9.07 -0.14 -3.66
CA ARG A 46 8.19 0.36 -2.60
C ARG A 46 6.73 0.00 -2.85
N VAL A 47 6.28 0.10 -4.09
CA VAL A 47 4.91 -0.26 -4.49
C VAL A 47 4.67 -1.76 -4.28
N LEU A 48 5.58 -2.63 -4.72
CA LEU A 48 5.47 -4.08 -4.51
C LEU A 48 5.35 -4.43 -3.02
N LYS A 49 6.18 -3.82 -2.17
CA LYS A 49 6.10 -3.99 -0.71
C LYS A 49 4.78 -3.51 -0.11
N GLN A 50 4.18 -2.46 -0.69
CA GLN A 50 2.90 -1.95 -0.22
C GLN A 50 1.75 -2.86 -0.65
N ILE A 51 1.80 -3.40 -1.87
CA ILE A 51 0.83 -4.38 -2.38
C ILE A 51 0.85 -5.64 -1.50
N GLU A 52 2.03 -6.18 -1.20
CA GLU A 52 2.17 -7.36 -0.35
C GLU A 52 1.57 -7.15 1.05
N LYS A 53 1.77 -5.95 1.64
CA LYS A 53 1.12 -5.59 2.90
C LYS A 53 -0.40 -5.52 2.78
N GLN A 54 -0.91 -4.92 1.71
CA GLN A 54 -2.35 -4.83 1.48
C GLN A 54 -3.00 -6.20 1.33
N ASP A 55 -2.33 -7.12 0.62
CA ASP A 55 -2.81 -8.49 0.44
C ASP A 55 -2.93 -9.24 1.77
N ILE A 56 -1.95 -9.07 2.68
CA ILE A 56 -2.02 -9.63 4.04
C ILE A 56 -3.22 -9.06 4.79
N VAL A 57 -3.44 -7.75 4.74
CA VAL A 57 -4.56 -7.09 5.42
C VAL A 57 -5.89 -7.63 4.90
N ASP A 58 -6.10 -7.59 3.59
CA ASP A 58 -7.36 -8.01 2.97
C ASP A 58 -7.64 -9.50 3.22
N PHE A 59 -6.61 -10.34 3.15
CA PHE A 59 -6.73 -11.76 3.49
C PHE A 59 -7.10 -11.95 4.96
N THR A 60 -6.41 -11.27 5.87
CA THR A 60 -6.63 -11.38 7.32
C THR A 60 -8.05 -10.95 7.67
N MET A 61 -8.50 -9.79 7.19
CA MET A 61 -9.84 -9.26 7.48
C MET A 61 -10.95 -10.23 7.06
N ARG A 62 -10.84 -10.83 5.86
CA ARG A 62 -11.82 -11.80 5.36
C ARG A 62 -11.88 -13.07 6.20
N ASN A 63 -10.71 -13.64 6.57
CA ASN A 63 -10.66 -14.86 7.36
C ASN A 63 -11.11 -14.64 8.80
N VAL A 64 -10.71 -13.51 9.40
CA VAL A 64 -11.13 -13.16 10.76
C VAL A 64 -12.64 -12.93 10.80
N ARG A 65 -13.23 -12.19 9.86
CA ARG A 65 -14.69 -12.02 9.79
C ARG A 65 -15.41 -13.36 9.74
N PHE A 66 -14.96 -14.26 8.86
CA PHE A 66 -15.56 -15.59 8.74
C PHE A 66 -15.42 -16.42 10.03
N ALA A 67 -14.28 -16.33 10.72
CA ALA A 67 -14.07 -17.00 12.00
C ALA A 67 -14.94 -16.42 13.12
N LEU A 68 -15.12 -15.10 13.15
CA LEU A 68 -16.00 -14.40 14.09
C LEU A 68 -17.47 -14.78 13.88
N GLU A 69 -17.92 -14.91 12.63
CA GLU A 69 -19.27 -15.41 12.29
C GLU A 69 -19.51 -16.84 12.80
N GLN A 70 -18.45 -17.65 12.96
CA GLN A 70 -18.49 -18.97 13.57
C GLN A 70 -18.33 -18.97 15.10
N GLY A 71 -18.18 -17.79 15.71
CA GLY A 71 -17.99 -17.63 17.15
C GLY A 71 -16.55 -17.85 17.63
N GLN A 72 -15.57 -17.93 16.73
CA GLN A 72 -14.16 -17.99 17.11
C GLN A 72 -13.65 -16.57 17.41
N VAL A 73 -12.98 -16.40 18.54
CA VAL A 73 -12.42 -15.09 18.97
C VAL A 73 -10.90 -15.03 18.87
N GLN A 74 -10.25 -16.12 18.50
CA GLN A 74 -8.81 -16.18 18.32
C GLN A 74 -8.46 -17.31 17.35
N GLY A 75 -7.33 -17.19 16.68
CA GLY A 75 -6.87 -18.22 15.77
C GLY A 75 -5.57 -17.88 15.08
N GLN A 76 -5.21 -18.74 14.13
CA GLN A 76 -4.03 -18.56 13.30
C GLN A 76 -4.30 -19.05 11.88
N PHE A 77 -3.71 -18.38 10.90
CA PHE A 77 -3.83 -18.77 9.49
C PHE A 77 -2.47 -18.71 8.79
N PRO A 78 -2.15 -19.68 7.91
CA PRO A 78 -0.98 -19.58 7.07
C PRO A 78 -1.21 -18.56 5.95
N PHE A 79 -0.23 -17.68 5.72
CA PHE A 79 -0.21 -16.74 4.60
C PHE A 79 1.20 -16.74 3.99
N TYR A 80 1.34 -17.26 2.76
CA TYR A 80 2.61 -17.32 2.01
C TYR A 80 3.84 -17.77 2.84
N GLY A 81 3.69 -18.84 3.64
CA GLY A 81 4.78 -19.39 4.45
C GLY A 81 5.05 -18.66 5.77
N ALA A 82 4.28 -17.62 6.08
CA ALA A 82 4.19 -16.98 7.40
C ALA A 82 2.93 -17.43 8.14
N ILE A 83 2.91 -17.28 9.46
CA ILE A 83 1.73 -17.52 10.30
C ILE A 83 1.21 -16.17 10.80
N VAL A 84 -0.04 -15.86 10.42
CA VAL A 84 -0.78 -14.74 10.98
C VAL A 84 -1.47 -15.24 12.24
N GLN A 85 -1.19 -14.61 13.37
CA GLN A 85 -1.88 -14.84 14.64
C GLN A 85 -2.87 -13.70 14.85
N TRP A 86 -4.08 -14.02 15.29
CA TRP A 86 -5.09 -12.99 15.54
C TRP A 86 -5.91 -13.31 16.79
N SER A 87 -6.44 -12.24 17.38
CA SER A 87 -7.37 -12.29 18.50
C SER A 87 -8.38 -11.16 18.37
N ALA A 88 -9.57 -11.39 18.88
CA ALA A 88 -10.68 -10.46 18.85
C ALA A 88 -11.29 -10.34 20.24
N LYS A 89 -11.60 -9.11 20.65
CA LYS A 89 -12.24 -8.81 21.92
C LYS A 89 -13.55 -8.10 21.66
N ALA A 90 -14.65 -8.61 22.21
CA ALA A 90 -15.94 -7.91 22.16
C ALA A 90 -15.83 -6.58 22.93
N VAL A 91 -16.15 -5.49 22.25
CA VAL A 91 -16.20 -4.12 22.78
C VAL A 91 -17.63 -3.78 23.17
N GLU A 92 -18.60 -4.14 22.32
CA GLU A 92 -20.01 -3.84 22.54
C GLU A 92 -20.90 -4.98 22.02
N GLU A 93 -21.95 -5.33 22.78
CA GLU A 93 -22.99 -6.27 22.36
C GLU A 93 -24.35 -5.59 22.39
N LEU A 94 -25.02 -5.51 21.24
CA LEU A 94 -26.35 -4.93 21.08
C LEU A 94 -27.36 -6.00 20.66
N PRO A 95 -28.60 -5.98 21.21
CA PRO A 95 -29.64 -6.91 20.78
C PRO A 95 -30.09 -6.57 19.35
N TYR A 96 -30.32 -7.60 18.53
CA TYR A 96 -30.89 -7.41 17.19
C TYR A 96 -32.32 -6.85 17.29
N ILE A 97 -32.65 -5.82 16.52
CA ILE A 97 -34.01 -5.26 16.44
C ILE A 97 -34.63 -5.74 15.13
N THR A 98 -35.74 -6.49 15.21
CA THR A 98 -36.43 -7.02 14.02
C THR A 98 -37.39 -6.02 13.41
N HIS A 99 -38.16 -5.34 14.25
CA HIS A 99 -39.17 -4.39 13.84
C HIS A 99 -39.53 -3.47 15.01
N PHE A 100 -40.03 -2.28 14.66
CA PHE A 100 -40.61 -1.34 15.59
C PHE A 100 -42.11 -1.62 15.70
N ASP A 101 -42.60 -1.84 16.91
CA ASP A 101 -44.03 -2.01 17.18
C ASP A 101 -44.64 -0.62 17.45
N SER A 102 -45.50 -0.16 16.54
CA SER A 102 -46.13 1.15 16.64
C SER A 102 -47.17 1.24 17.75
N ASP A 103 -47.75 0.10 18.16
CA ASP A 103 -48.83 0.06 19.16
C ASP A 103 -48.27 0.12 20.59
N GLU A 104 -47.12 -0.51 20.81
CA GLU A 104 -46.42 -0.46 22.09
C GLU A 104 -45.35 0.65 22.17
N GLY A 105 -44.97 1.24 21.04
CA GLY A 105 -43.92 2.27 20.97
C GLY A 105 -42.52 1.75 21.31
N VAL A 106 -42.31 0.43 21.26
CA VAL A 106 -41.05 -0.24 21.61
C VAL A 106 -40.50 -1.07 20.45
N ASN A 107 -39.16 -1.09 20.36
CA ASN A 107 -38.44 -1.98 19.48
C ASN A 107 -38.55 -3.43 20.00
N LYS A 108 -39.13 -4.32 19.21
CA LYS A 108 -39.16 -5.75 19.54
C LYS A 108 -37.80 -6.37 19.23
N LYS A 109 -37.16 -6.94 20.24
CA LYS A 109 -35.90 -7.67 20.11
C LYS A 109 -36.14 -8.92 19.25
N GLY A 110 -35.33 -9.09 18.21
CA GLY A 110 -35.33 -10.26 17.36
C GLY A 110 -34.45 -11.39 17.87
N ALA A 111 -34.39 -12.48 17.09
CA ALA A 111 -33.40 -13.53 17.28
C ALA A 111 -32.04 -13.05 16.73
N GLY A 112 -31.06 -12.92 17.61
CA GLY A 112 -29.69 -12.58 17.27
C GLY A 112 -29.11 -11.42 18.07
N LYS A 113 -27.80 -11.20 17.90
CA LYS A 113 -27.03 -10.13 18.53
C LYS A 113 -26.09 -9.51 17.50
N VAL A 114 -25.87 -8.21 17.65
CA VAL A 114 -24.82 -7.48 16.97
C VAL A 114 -23.66 -7.35 17.93
N VAL A 115 -22.48 -7.83 17.55
CA VAL A 115 -21.28 -7.72 18.38
C VAL A 115 -20.23 -6.94 17.63
N GLN A 116 -19.70 -5.90 18.26
CA GLN A 116 -18.54 -5.16 17.81
C GLN A 116 -17.29 -5.77 18.45
N TYR A 117 -16.35 -6.19 17.61
CA TYR A 117 -15.08 -6.76 18.02
C TYR A 117 -13.94 -5.80 17.69
N GLN A 118 -13.00 -5.63 18.63
CA GLN A 118 -11.67 -5.12 18.37
C GLN A 118 -10.77 -6.30 17.98
N VAL A 119 -10.29 -6.32 16.74
CA VAL A 119 -9.39 -7.33 16.22
C VAL A 119 -7.95 -6.84 16.30
N LEU A 120 -7.05 -7.72 16.75
CA LEU A 120 -5.61 -7.54 16.74
C LEU A 120 -4.98 -8.72 16.01
N ALA A 121 -4.19 -8.45 14.97
CA ALA A 121 -3.45 -9.46 14.23
C ALA A 121 -1.97 -9.10 14.12
N SER A 122 -1.11 -10.12 14.18
CA SER A 122 0.34 -10.01 14.03
C SER A 122 0.87 -11.11 13.12
N VAL A 123 1.99 -10.85 12.46
CA VAL A 123 2.67 -11.79 11.57
C VAL A 123 3.99 -12.20 12.21
N ASP A 124 4.23 -13.50 12.33
CA ASP A 124 5.46 -14.04 12.93
C ASP A 124 6.74 -13.63 12.18
N SER A 125 6.69 -13.60 10.86
CA SER A 125 7.83 -13.33 9.99
C SER A 125 8.14 -11.84 9.82
N ILE A 126 7.17 -10.95 10.07
CA ILE A 126 7.31 -9.50 9.85
C ILE A 126 7.36 -8.79 11.20
N LYS A 127 8.58 -8.45 11.63
CA LYS A 127 8.80 -7.72 12.88
C LYS A 127 8.04 -6.39 12.88
N ASN A 128 7.32 -6.11 13.97
CA ASN A 128 6.52 -4.91 14.21
C ASN A 128 5.36 -4.70 13.21
N TRP A 129 4.90 -5.74 12.51
CA TRP A 129 3.65 -5.66 11.77
C TRP A 129 2.51 -6.06 12.68
N GLU A 130 1.65 -5.09 12.98
CA GLU A 130 0.43 -5.29 13.74
C GLU A 130 -0.72 -4.63 12.98
N LEU A 131 -1.83 -5.32 12.90
CA LEU A 131 -3.08 -4.83 12.33
C LEU A 131 -4.10 -4.77 13.46
N SER A 132 -4.67 -3.58 13.65
CA SER A 132 -5.73 -3.34 14.62
C SER A 132 -6.91 -2.70 13.91
N TYR A 133 -8.09 -3.30 13.99
CA TYR A 133 -9.31 -2.77 13.39
C TYR A 133 -10.55 -3.23 14.14
N GLU A 134 -11.64 -2.52 13.92
CA GLU A 134 -12.96 -2.85 14.47
C GLU A 134 -13.81 -3.58 13.43
N GLU A 135 -14.50 -4.63 13.85
CA GLU A 135 -15.37 -5.43 13.01
C GLU A 135 -16.73 -5.65 13.69
N VAL A 136 -17.81 -5.46 12.94
CA VAL A 136 -19.18 -5.67 13.44
C VAL A 136 -19.75 -6.93 12.81
N VAL A 137 -20.14 -7.89 13.65
CA VAL A 137 -20.66 -9.19 13.21
C VAL A 137 -22.07 -9.41 13.75
N TRP A 138 -22.91 -10.00 12.91
CA TRP A 138 -24.27 -10.39 13.25
C TRP A 138 -24.28 -11.88 13.60
N LEU A 139 -24.54 -12.18 14.86
CA LEU A 139 -24.67 -13.56 15.36
C LEU A 139 -26.16 -13.89 15.46
N LYS A 140 -26.59 -15.02 14.87
CA LYS A 140 -27.98 -15.50 14.90
C LYS A 140 -28.23 -16.41 16.09
#